data_AF-A0A536W3S8-F1
#
_entry.id   AF-A0A536W3S8-F1
#
_cell.length_a   1.000
_cell.length_b   1.000
_cell.length_c   1.000
_cell.angle_alpha   90.00
_cell.angle_beta   90.00
_cell.angle_gamma   90.00
#
_symmetry.space_group_name_H-M   'P 1'
#
loop_
_entity.id
_entity.type
_entity.pdbx_description
1 polymer ?
#
loop_
_entity_poly.entity_id
_entity_poly.type
_entity_poly.pdbx_seq_one_letter_code
_entity_poly.pdbx_strand_id
1 'polypeptide(L)'
;MLTAPVIVIASFAYVGLLFAIAYYGDKRADAGRSIIANPYIYALSLAVYCTSWTFYGSVGRAATSGIGFLPIYLGPTLMAALWWYVMLKIIRISKQNRITSIADFVASRYGKSQMLGGLVTIIAVVGIIPY
;
A
#
# COMPACT_ATOMS: atom_id res chain seq x y z
N MET A 1 4.00 33.73 -2.31
CA MET A 1 2.89 32.96 -2.90
C MET A 1 3.42 32.23 -4.12
N LEU A 2 3.24 30.92 -4.23
CA LEU A 2 3.62 30.18 -5.45
C LEU A 2 2.68 30.58 -6.59
N THR A 3 3.21 30.85 -7.78
CA THR A 3 2.41 31.20 -8.95
C THR A 3 1.83 29.94 -9.59
N ALA A 4 0.62 30.04 -10.15
CA ALA A 4 -0.08 28.91 -10.76
C ALA A 4 0.76 28.15 -11.81
N PRO A 5 1.54 28.80 -12.69
CA PRO A 5 2.39 28.09 -13.65
C PRO A 5 3.46 27.22 -12.98
N VAL A 6 4.04 27.69 -11.86
CA VAL A 6 5.07 26.93 -11.13
C VAL A 6 4.45 25.67 -10.53
N ILE A 7 3.25 25.76 -9.96
CA ILE A 7 2.54 24.60 -9.40
C ILE A 7 2.25 23.57 -10.49
N VAL A 8 1.69 24.01 -11.62
CA VAL A 8 1.34 23.13 -12.75
C VAL A 8 2.59 22.42 -13.28
N ILE A 9 3.66 23.17 -13.56
CA ILE A 9 4.91 22.59 -14.08
C ILE A 9 5.50 21.61 -13.07
N ALA A 10 5.54 21.95 -11.78
CA ALA A 10 6.05 21.07 -10.74
C ALA A 10 5.24 19.77 -10.61
N SER A 11 3.91 19.84 -10.66
CA SER A 11 3.04 18.67 -10.60
C SER A 11 3.24 17.73 -11.79
N PHE A 12 3.27 18.27 -13.01
CA PHE A 12 3.53 17.45 -14.20
C PHE A 12 4.95 16.87 -14.21
N ALA A 13 5.95 17.64 -13.82
CA ALA A 13 7.32 17.17 -13.70
C ALA A 13 7.44 16.03 -12.67
N TYR A 14 6.77 16.16 -11.53
CA TYR A 14 6.75 15.14 -10.49
C TYR A 14 6.11 13.84 -10.96
N VAL A 15 4.91 13.89 -11.53
CA VAL A 15 4.22 12.69 -12.05
C VAL A 15 4.98 12.08 -13.22
N GLY A 16 5.51 12.91 -14.12
CA GLY A 16 6.33 12.46 -15.24
C GLY A 16 7.60 11.73 -14.79
N LEU A 17 8.27 12.25 -13.74
CA LEU A 17 9.43 11.59 -13.14
C LEU A 17 9.05 10.23 -12.52
N LEU A 18 7.95 10.16 -11.76
CA LEU A 18 7.49 8.90 -11.19
C LEU A 18 7.19 7.85 -12.28
N PHE A 19 6.52 8.27 -13.35
CA PHE A 19 6.22 7.38 -14.48
C PHE A 19 7.50 6.94 -15.21
N ALA A 20 8.47 7.84 -15.39
CA ALA A 20 9.76 7.50 -15.98
C ALA A 20 10.53 6.47 -15.15
N ILE A 21 10.51 6.61 -13.82
CA ILE A 21 11.12 5.63 -12.89
C ILE A 21 10.43 4.27 -13.02
N ALA A 22 9.09 4.24 -12.99
CA ALA A 22 8.32 3.00 -13.14
C ALA A 22 8.61 2.31 -14.47
N TYR A 23 8.52 3.05 -15.58
CA TYR A 23 8.80 2.54 -16.93
C TYR A 23 10.22 1.97 -17.06
N TYR A 24 11.21 2.63 -16.47
CA TYR A 24 12.58 2.14 -16.46
C TYR A 24 12.75 0.85 -15.63
N GLY A 25 12.09 0.78 -14.47
CA GLY A 25 12.06 -0.40 -13.62
C GLY A 25 11.49 -1.62 -14.34
N ASP A 26 10.33 -1.46 -14.97
CA ASP A 26 9.64 -2.52 -15.71
C ASP A 26 10.46 -2.99 -16.91
N LYS A 27 10.98 -2.06 -17.72
CA LYS A 27 11.82 -2.40 -18.87
C LYS A 27 13.07 -3.19 -18.49
N ARG A 28 13.68 -2.89 -17.33
CA ARG A 28 14.83 -3.67 -16.83
C ARG A 28 14.43 -5.03 -16.27
N ALA A 29 13.25 -5.14 -15.65
CA ALA A 29 12.71 -6.41 -15.20
C ALA A 29 12.45 -7.34 -16.39
N ASP A 30 11.85 -6.83 -17.47
CA ASP A 30 11.60 -7.58 -18.71
C ASP A 30 12.89 -8.01 -19.41
N ALA A 31 13.95 -7.19 -19.32
CA ALA A 31 15.28 -7.52 -19.84
C ALA A 31 16.05 -8.54 -18.96
N GLY A 32 15.41 -9.16 -17.96
CA GLY A 32 16.01 -10.14 -17.06
C GLY A 32 16.97 -9.56 -16.02
N ARG A 33 17.09 -8.23 -15.93
CA ARG A 33 17.93 -7.51 -14.95
C ARG A 33 17.06 -6.72 -13.99
N SER A 34 16.19 -7.43 -13.28
CA SER A 34 15.23 -6.81 -12.36
C SER A 34 15.94 -6.02 -11.27
N ILE A 35 15.80 -4.70 -11.33
CA ILE A 35 16.24 -3.79 -10.26
C ILE A 35 15.20 -3.69 -9.15
N ILE A 36 13.94 -4.05 -9.44
CA ILE A 36 12.78 -3.97 -8.54
C ILE A 36 12.69 -5.17 -7.57
N ALA A 37 13.29 -6.31 -7.92
CA ALA A 37 13.32 -7.52 -7.09
C ALA A 37 14.38 -7.42 -5.97
N ASN A 38 14.35 -6.33 -5.19
CA ASN A 38 15.29 -6.06 -4.11
C ASN A 38 14.54 -5.92 -2.77
N PRO A 39 15.03 -6.54 -1.67
CA PRO A 39 14.47 -6.35 -0.32
C PRO A 39 14.27 -4.89 0.09
N TYR A 40 15.14 -3.97 -0.33
CA TYR A 40 15.00 -2.54 -0.02
C TYR A 40 13.79 -1.91 -0.70
N ILE A 41 13.53 -2.24 -1.97
CA ILE A 41 12.37 -1.73 -2.70
C ILE A 41 11.09 -2.33 -2.11
N TYR A 42 11.12 -3.62 -1.76
CA TYR A 42 10.02 -4.24 -1.03
C TYR A 42 9.73 -3.50 0.29
N ALA A 43 10.75 -3.25 1.11
CA ALA A 43 10.59 -2.54 2.38
C ALA A 43 10.10 -1.10 2.19
N LEU A 44 10.65 -0.36 1.22
CA LEU A 44 10.22 1.01 0.89
C LEU A 44 8.80 1.05 0.33
N SER A 45 8.36 0.02 -0.40
CA SER A 45 7.00 -0.05 -0.93
C SER A 45 5.94 -0.13 0.17
N LEU A 46 6.29 -0.64 1.37
CA LEU A 46 5.38 -0.65 2.52
C LEU A 46 5.01 0.77 2.99
N ALA A 47 5.81 1.78 2.64
CA ALA A 47 5.50 3.18 2.92
C ALA A 47 4.25 3.69 2.18
N VAL A 48 3.71 2.92 1.22
CA VAL A 48 2.39 3.18 0.60
C VAL A 48 1.26 3.30 1.64
N TYR A 49 1.45 2.72 2.83
CA TYR A 49 0.57 2.92 3.98
C TYR A 49 0.40 4.40 4.37
N CYS A 50 1.45 5.21 4.20
CA CYS A 50 1.45 6.65 4.54
C CYS A 50 0.82 7.47 3.41
N THR A 51 -0.51 7.44 3.32
CA THR A 51 -1.26 8.12 2.26
C THR A 51 -1.59 9.58 2.59
N SER A 52 -2.13 10.29 1.60
CA SER A 52 -2.69 11.64 1.79
C SER A 52 -3.79 11.68 2.85
N TRP A 53 -4.58 10.61 3.01
CA TRP A 53 -5.59 10.50 4.07
C TRP A 53 -4.98 10.60 5.47
N THR A 54 -3.92 9.84 5.72
CA THR A 54 -3.17 9.87 6.99
C THR A 54 -2.53 11.24 7.23
N PHE A 55 -2.02 11.87 6.17
CA PHE A 55 -1.44 13.21 6.24
C PHE A 55 -2.50 14.26 6.61
N TYR A 56 -3.58 14.38 5.84
CA TYR A 56 -4.64 15.37 6.08
C TYR A 56 -5.34 15.15 7.43
N GLY A 57 -5.59 13.89 7.80
CA GLY A 57 -6.17 13.56 9.10
C GLY A 57 -5.26 13.94 10.27
N SER A 58 -3.95 13.66 10.17
CA SER A 58 -2.99 14.02 11.22
C SER A 58 -2.82 15.53 11.35
N VAL A 59 -2.70 16.24 10.23
CA VAL A 59 -2.56 17.71 10.22
C VAL A 59 -3.81 18.39 10.75
N GLY A 60 -5.01 17.94 10.36
CA GLY A 60 -6.27 18.47 10.88
C GLY A 60 -6.44 18.22 12.38
N ARG A 61 -6.06 17.04 12.87
CA ARG A 61 -6.03 16.72 14.31
C ARG A 61 -5.00 17.56 15.05
N ALA A 62 -3.82 17.77 14.47
CA ALA A 62 -2.79 18.60 15.07
C ALA A 62 -3.23 20.06 15.22
N ALA A 63 -3.92 20.60 14.22
CA ALA A 63 -4.44 21.96 14.24
C ALA A 63 -5.54 22.18 15.29
N THR A 64 -6.33 21.15 15.61
CA THR A 64 -7.50 21.25 16.51
C THR A 64 -7.24 20.74 17.93
N SER A 65 -6.38 19.73 18.08
CA SER A 65 -6.18 18.99 19.34
C SER A 65 -4.70 18.81 19.70
N GLY A 66 -3.78 19.48 19.00
CA GLY A 66 -2.35 19.40 19.24
C GLY A 66 -1.82 17.97 19.10
N ILE A 67 -1.29 17.40 20.18
CA ILE A 67 -0.62 16.07 20.16
C ILE A 67 -1.62 14.89 20.03
N GLY A 68 -2.93 15.16 20.06
CA GLY A 68 -3.99 14.15 19.95
C GLY A 68 -4.00 13.29 18.68
N PHE A 69 -3.14 13.57 17.70
CA PHE A 69 -2.95 12.72 16.52
C PHE A 69 -2.05 11.50 16.79
N LEU A 70 -1.10 11.57 17.74
CA LEU A 70 -0.12 10.49 18.00
C LEU A 70 -0.71 9.11 18.28
N PRO A 71 -1.82 8.96 19.03
CA PRO A 71 -2.38 7.64 19.32
C PRO A 71 -2.72 6.81 18.08
N ILE A 72 -3.02 7.43 16.93
CA ILE A 72 -3.32 6.70 15.69
C ILE A 72 -2.12 5.88 15.18
N TYR A 73 -0.90 6.31 15.51
CA TYR A 73 0.33 5.64 15.08
C TYR A 73 0.74 4.48 16.00
N LEU A 74 0.10 4.33 17.17
CA LEU A 74 0.36 3.19 18.06
C LEU A 74 -0.05 1.87 17.40
N GLY A 75 -1.21 1.85 16.71
CA GLY A 75 -1.69 0.66 15.99
C GLY A 75 -0.69 0.15 14.95
N PRO A 76 -0.26 0.97 13.98
CA PRO A 76 0.76 0.60 13.00
C PRO A 76 2.10 0.23 13.62
N THR A 77 2.50 0.89 14.71
CA THR A 77 3.76 0.56 15.42
C THR A 77 3.71 -0.83 16.05
N LEU A 78 2.61 -1.16 16.73
CA LEU A 78 2.39 -2.50 17.30
C LEU A 78 2.25 -3.55 16.19
N MET A 79 1.53 -3.21 15.11
CA MET A 79 1.39 -4.07 13.96
C MET A 79 2.76 -4.34 13.33
N ALA A 80 3.63 -3.34 13.19
CA ALA A 80 5.00 -3.50 12.68
C ALA A 80 5.84 -4.44 13.55
N ALA A 81 5.68 -4.39 14.88
CA ALA A 81 6.36 -5.32 15.79
C ALA A 81 5.87 -6.78 15.61
N LEU A 82 4.57 -6.98 15.40
CA LEU A 82 3.98 -8.31 15.17
C LEU A 82 4.06 -8.77 13.70
N TRP A 83 4.41 -7.85 12.79
CA TRP A 83 4.30 -8.01 11.35
C TRP A 83 5.07 -9.22 10.85
N TRP A 84 6.29 -9.40 11.32
CA TRP A 84 7.18 -10.47 10.88
C TRP A 84 6.53 -11.87 11.01
N TYR A 85 5.92 -12.15 12.17
CA TYR A 85 5.29 -13.44 12.43
C TYR A 85 4.05 -13.68 11.56
N VAL A 86 3.22 -12.64 11.41
CA VAL A 86 1.97 -12.74 10.64
C VAL A 86 2.26 -12.84 9.14
N MET A 87 3.15 -12.00 8.62
CA MET A 87 3.46 -11.97 7.19
C MET A 87 4.09 -13.28 6.70
N LEU A 88 5.06 -13.82 7.44
CA LEU A 88 5.69 -15.09 7.06
C LEU A 88 4.69 -16.24 6.98
N LYS A 89 3.72 -16.27 7.90
CA LYS A 89 2.66 -17.29 7.90
C LYS A 89 1.73 -17.13 6.70
N ILE A 90 1.31 -15.89 6.40
CA ILE A 90 0.45 -15.59 5.26
C ILE A 90 1.15 -15.95 3.94
N ILE A 91 2.41 -15.56 3.76
CA ILE A 91 3.19 -15.85 2.55
C ILE A 91 3.32 -17.36 2.35
N ARG A 92 3.60 -18.12 3.41
CA ARG A 92 3.72 -19.59 3.33
C ARG A 92 2.42 -20.25 2.86
N ILE A 93 1.29 -19.89 3.48
CA ILE A 93 -0.03 -20.42 3.12
C ILE A 93 -0.39 -20.01 1.69
N SER A 94 -0.12 -18.76 1.31
CA SER A 94 -0.45 -18.23 -0.01
C SER A 94 0.33 -18.93 -1.11
N LYS A 95 1.63 -19.18 -0.91
CA LYS A 95 2.46 -19.95 -1.85
C LYS A 95 2.02 -21.41 -1.98
N GLN A 96 1.70 -22.07 -0.85
CA GLN A 96 1.26 -23.47 -0.86
C GLN A 96 -0.07 -23.66 -1.59
N ASN A 97 -1.00 -22.71 -1.47
CA ASN A 97 -2.33 -22.79 -2.07
C ASN A 97 -2.49 -22.00 -3.37
N ARG A 98 -1.40 -21.41 -3.90
CA ARG A 98 -1.39 -20.54 -5.10
C ARG A 98 -2.43 -19.41 -5.01
N ILE A 99 -2.53 -18.79 -3.84
CA ILE A 99 -3.43 -17.67 -3.55
C ILE A 99 -2.74 -16.38 -3.96
N THR A 100 -3.43 -15.53 -4.72
CA THR A 100 -2.91 -14.26 -5.27
C THR A 100 -3.63 -13.03 -4.73
N SER A 101 -4.79 -13.20 -4.06
CA SER A 101 -5.58 -12.10 -3.49
C SER A 101 -6.00 -12.36 -2.04
N ILE A 102 -6.35 -11.30 -1.30
CA ILE A 102 -6.89 -11.41 0.07
C ILE A 102 -8.26 -12.09 0.06
N ALA A 103 -9.07 -11.86 -0.97
CA ALA A 103 -10.36 -12.52 -1.13
C ALA A 103 -10.22 -14.04 -1.27
N ASP A 104 -9.28 -14.49 -2.09
CA ASP A 104 -8.96 -15.91 -2.24
C ASP A 104 -8.36 -16.48 -0.96
N PHE A 105 -7.57 -15.69 -0.23
CA PHE A 105 -7.03 -16.10 1.07
C PHE A 105 -8.15 -16.41 2.05
N VAL A 106 -9.14 -15.52 2.17
CA VAL A 106 -10.30 -15.74 3.03
C VAL A 106 -11.14 -16.91 2.52
N ALA A 107 -11.50 -16.94 1.23
CA ALA A 107 -12.33 -17.99 0.65
C ALA A 107 -11.71 -19.39 0.78
N SER A 108 -10.38 -19.50 0.65
CA SER A 108 -9.66 -20.78 0.79
C SER A 108 -9.80 -21.39 2.19
N ARG A 109 -10.00 -20.57 3.22
CA ARG A 109 -10.22 -21.03 4.60
C ARG A 109 -11.60 -21.62 4.81
N TYR A 110 -12.57 -21.27 3.97
CA TYR A 110 -13.97 -21.72 4.05
C TYR A 110 -14.36 -22.63 2.87
N GLY A 111 -13.44 -23.51 2.45
CA GLY A 111 -13.73 -24.51 1.41
C GLY A 111 -13.79 -23.95 -0.02
N LYS A 112 -13.10 -22.83 -0.31
CA LYS A 112 -13.09 -22.16 -1.62
C LYS A 112 -14.46 -21.68 -2.07
N SER A 113 -15.30 -21.20 -1.14
CA SER A 113 -16.60 -20.63 -1.46
C SER A 113 -16.47 -19.39 -2.36
N GLN A 114 -16.95 -19.49 -3.59
CA GLN A 114 -16.93 -18.39 -4.57
C GLN A 114 -17.80 -17.21 -4.12
N MET A 115 -18.91 -17.47 -3.43
CA MET A 115 -19.78 -16.43 -2.89
C MET A 115 -19.06 -15.59 -1.82
N LEU A 116 -18.31 -16.25 -0.92
CA LEU A 116 -17.53 -15.57 0.10
C LEU A 116 -16.38 -14.77 -0.53
N GLY A 117 -15.70 -15.34 -1.51
CA GLY A 117 -14.66 -14.64 -2.27
C GLY A 117 -15.21 -13.37 -2.94
N GLY A 118 -16.35 -13.47 -3.63
CA GLY A 118 -17.01 -12.33 -4.26
C GLY A 118 -17.38 -11.23 -3.26
N LEU A 119 -17.96 -11.60 -2.10
CA LEU A 119 -18.31 -10.64 -1.06
C LEU A 119 -17.07 -9.92 -0.50
N VAL A 120 -16.00 -10.65 -0.20
CA VAL A 120 -14.75 -10.07 0.30
C VAL A 120 -14.13 -9.13 -0.74
N THR A 121 -14.18 -9.49 -2.02
CA THR A 121 -13.72 -8.61 -3.10
C THR A 121 -14.52 -7.31 -3.14
N ILE A 122 -15.86 -7.37 -3.06
CA ILE A 122 -16.70 -6.15 -3.03
C ILE A 122 -16.35 -5.28 -1.82
N ILE A 123 -16.24 -5.89 -0.64
CA ILE A 123 -15.87 -5.17 0.59
C ILE A 123 -14.49 -4.54 0.45
N ALA A 124 -13.52 -5.26 -0.11
CA ALA A 124 -12.16 -4.75 -0.31
C ALA A 124 -12.13 -3.59 -1.31
N VAL A 125 -12.86 -3.70 -2.43
CA VAL A 125 -12.96 -2.64 -3.45
C VAL A 125 -13.63 -1.41 -2.85
N VAL A 126 -14.79 -1.56 -2.20
CA VAL A 126 -15.50 -0.42 -1.59
C VAL A 126 -14.69 0.19 -0.45
N GLY A 127 -14.02 -0.64 0.35
CA GLY A 127 -13.17 -0.21 1.45
C GLY A 127 -11.91 0.53 1.01
N ILE A 128 -11.46 0.33 -0.24
CA ILE A 128 -10.30 1.05 -0.80
C ILE A 128 -10.68 2.39 -1.45
N ILE A 129 -11.96 2.64 -1.77
CA ILE A 129 -12.44 3.92 -2.36
C ILE A 129 -12.04 5.19 -1.58
N PRO A 130 -12.01 5.21 -0.23
CA PRO A 130 -11.53 6.41 0.47
C PRO A 130 -10.01 6.68 0.27
N TYR A 131 -9.33 5.88 -0.56
CA TYR A 131 -7.94 6.01 -0.98
C TYR A 131 -7.84 6.17 -2.50
#